data_AF-A0A087T1Q0-F1
#
_entry.id   AF-A0A087T1Q0-F1
#
_cell.length_a   1.000
_cell.length_b   1.000
_cell.length_c   1.000
_cell.angle_alpha   90.00
_cell.angle_beta   90.00
_cell.angle_gamma   90.00
#
_symmetry.space_group_name_H-M   'P 1'
#
loop_
_entity.id
_entity.type
_entity.pdbx_description
1 polymer ?
#
loop_
_entity_poly.entity_id
_entity_poly.type
_entity_poly.pdbx_seq_one_letter_code
_entity_poly.pdbx_strand_id
1 'polypeptide(L)'
;MNNSVYGKTMENVRNRVDIQIVNNVRKAQRLVAAPSFKEFRIFDDDLVGIQRVKNVITLNRPIYVGFTILELSKLHMYEFHYDHMKRNYGSRAQLLFTDTDSLTYFVQTEDIYKDMSLRLDLYDTSEYPKEHPLYSEKNKKRIGCFKDELN
;
A
#
# COMPACT_ATOMS: atom_id res chain seq x y z
N MET A 1 -10.08 -1.37 -5.77
CA MET A 1 -10.67 -0.13 -5.22
C MET A 1 -10.27 0.15 -3.77
N ASN A 2 -9.89 -0.85 -2.96
CA ASN A 2 -9.53 -0.63 -1.55
C ASN A 2 -8.26 0.23 -1.37
N ASN A 3 -7.20 -0.06 -2.12
CA ASN A 3 -5.92 0.63 -1.97
C ASN A 3 -5.98 2.13 -2.33
N SER A 4 -6.83 2.51 -3.30
CA SER A 4 -7.00 3.91 -3.70
C SER A 4 -7.71 4.73 -2.62
N VAL A 5 -8.64 4.11 -1.86
CA VAL A 5 -9.30 4.76 -0.72
C VAL A 5 -8.27 5.01 0.39
N TYR A 6 -7.47 4.00 0.74
CA TYR A 6 -6.36 4.15 1.69
C TYR A 6 -5.39 5.26 1.25
N GLY A 7 -4.89 5.20 0.02
CA GLY A 7 -3.94 6.21 -0.50
C GLY A 7 -4.52 7.62 -0.48
N LYS A 8 -5.83 7.77 -0.66
CA LYS A 8 -6.49 9.08 -0.56
C LYS A 8 -6.49 9.65 0.85
N THR A 9 -6.58 8.81 1.89
CA THR A 9 -6.51 9.26 3.29
C THR A 9 -5.13 9.84 3.63
N MET A 10 -4.08 9.31 2.99
CA MET A 10 -2.67 9.70 3.16
C MET A 10 -2.19 10.76 2.16
N GLU A 11 -3.09 11.35 1.35
CA GLU A 11 -2.71 12.31 0.32
C GLU A 11 -2.01 13.55 0.92
N ASN A 12 -0.78 13.82 0.47
CA ASN A 12 -0.09 15.06 0.82
C ASN A 12 -0.60 16.23 -0.03
N VAL A 13 -1.60 16.95 0.48
CA VAL A 13 -2.19 18.12 -0.18
C VAL A 13 -1.21 19.29 -0.37
N ARG A 14 -0.06 19.31 0.33
CA ARG A 14 0.97 20.35 0.17
C ARG A 14 1.74 20.22 -1.14
N ASN A 15 1.76 19.03 -1.73
CA ASN A 15 2.43 18.79 -3.00
C ASN A 15 1.56 19.22 -4.21
N ARG A 16 0.32 19.65 -3.97
CA ARG A 16 -0.58 20.12 -5.04
C ARG A 16 -0.11 21.46 -5.57
N VAL A 17 -0.08 21.58 -6.88
CA VAL A 17 0.31 22.78 -7.61
C VAL A 17 -0.89 23.37 -8.33
N ASP A 18 -0.90 24.68 -8.55
CA ASP A 18 -1.85 25.32 -9.45
C ASP A 18 -1.18 25.49 -10.81
N ILE A 19 -1.74 24.90 -11.86
CA ILE A 19 -1.22 25.03 -13.22
C ILE A 19 -2.28 25.71 -14.06
N GLN A 20 -1.90 26.84 -14.66
CA GLN A 20 -2.77 27.58 -15.57
C GLN A 20 -2.19 27.55 -16.97
N ILE A 21 -2.98 27.03 -17.91
CA ILE A 21 -2.65 27.07 -19.33
C ILE A 21 -3.20 28.37 -19.91
N VAL A 22 -2.35 29.10 -20.64
CA VAL A 22 -2.62 30.46 -21.08
C VAL A 22 -2.20 30.62 -22.53
N ASN A 23 -3.05 31.27 -23.32
CA ASN A 23 -2.81 31.62 -24.72
C ASN A 23 -2.85 33.12 -24.98
N ASN A 24 -2.64 33.92 -23.92
CA ASN A 24 -2.71 35.37 -23.98
C ASN A 24 -1.52 35.96 -23.25
N VAL A 25 -0.73 36.74 -23.98
CA VAL A 25 0.51 37.35 -23.48
C VAL A 25 0.28 38.22 -22.25
N ARG A 26 -0.76 39.07 -22.23
CA ARG A 26 -1.06 39.94 -21.08
C ARG A 26 -1.40 39.12 -19.83
N LYS A 27 -2.18 38.04 -19.98
CA LYS A 27 -2.52 37.15 -18.87
C LYS A 27 -1.29 36.38 -18.38
N ALA A 28 -0.44 35.91 -19.29
CA ALA A 28 0.81 35.22 -18.95
C ALA A 28 1.75 36.14 -18.15
N GLN A 29 2.00 37.36 -18.63
CA GLN A 29 2.83 38.36 -17.94
C GLN A 29 2.31 38.65 -16.52
N ARG A 30 0.98 38.82 -16.36
CA ARG A 30 0.37 39.03 -15.03
C ARG A 30 0.59 37.84 -14.09
N LEU A 31 0.53 36.61 -14.61
CA LEU A 31 0.71 35.39 -13.81
C LEU A 31 2.18 35.16 -13.43
N VAL A 32 3.13 35.51 -14.30
CA VAL A 32 4.58 35.46 -14.02
C VAL A 32 4.97 36.51 -12.99
N ALA A 33 4.38 37.70 -13.04
CA ALA A 33 4.65 38.77 -12.07
C ALA A 33 4.07 38.52 -10.67
N ALA A 34 3.21 37.50 -10.50
CA ALA A 34 2.59 37.20 -9.21
C ALA A 34 3.62 36.57 -8.24
N PRO A 35 3.61 36.89 -6.93
CA PRO A 35 4.49 36.27 -5.94
C PRO A 35 4.35 34.75 -5.82
N SER A 36 3.22 34.20 -6.26
CA SER A 36 2.97 32.77 -6.26
C SER A 36 3.48 32.05 -7.50
N PHE A 37 4.10 32.76 -8.45
CA PHE A 37 4.75 32.18 -9.61
C PHE A 37 5.89 31.24 -9.18
N LYS A 38 6.00 30.09 -9.85
CA LYS A 38 7.09 29.13 -9.64
C LYS A 38 7.89 28.91 -10.91
N GLU A 39 7.23 28.48 -11.97
CA GLU A 39 7.85 28.21 -13.26
C GLU A 39 6.82 28.31 -14.39
N PHE A 40 7.29 28.41 -15.62
CA PHE A 40 6.45 28.27 -16.80
C PHE A 40 7.08 27.31 -17.80
N ARG A 41 6.26 26.73 -18.66
CA ARG A 41 6.65 25.86 -19.76
C ARG A 41 5.89 26.27 -21.01
N ILE A 42 6.61 26.60 -22.06
CA ILE A 42 6.02 26.89 -23.37
C ILE A 42 5.70 25.55 -24.03
N PHE A 43 4.45 25.38 -24.48
CA PHE A 43 3.99 24.20 -25.20
C PHE A 43 3.96 24.46 -26.71
N ASP A 44 3.60 25.68 -27.10
CA ASP A 44 3.53 26.15 -28.49
C ASP A 44 3.67 27.69 -28.51
N ASP A 45 3.75 28.29 -29.69
CA ASP A 45 3.92 29.74 -29.89
C ASP A 45 2.83 30.55 -29.19
N ASP A 46 1.59 30.04 -29.20
CA ASP A 46 0.43 30.66 -28.56
C ASP A 46 0.01 29.96 -27.27
N LEU A 47 0.84 29.09 -26.67
CA LEU A 47 0.43 28.30 -25.51
C LEU A 47 1.54 28.13 -24.46
N VAL A 48 1.29 28.64 -23.25
CA VAL A 48 2.20 28.51 -22.11
C VAL A 48 1.46 27.93 -20.89
N GLY A 49 2.07 26.96 -20.22
CA GLY A 49 1.68 26.51 -18.90
C GLY A 49 2.43 27.29 -17.84
N ILE A 50 1.73 27.88 -16.88
CA ILE A 50 2.32 28.60 -15.75
C ILE A 50 1.98 27.85 -14.47
N GLN A 51 3.01 27.37 -13.79
CA GLN A 51 2.91 26.72 -12.50
C GLN A 51 3.04 27.75 -11.38
N ARG A 52 2.16 27.62 -10.39
CA ARG A 52 2.06 28.50 -9.24
C ARG A 52 1.96 27.68 -7.95
N VAL A 53 2.50 28.23 -6.87
CA VAL A 53 2.28 27.69 -5.52
C VAL A 53 0.87 28.04 -5.05
N LYS A 54 0.27 27.17 -4.24
CA LYS A 54 -1.04 27.45 -3.61
C LYS A 54 -0.84 28.35 -2.40
N ASN A 55 -1.49 29.51 -2.41
CA ASN A 55 -1.41 30.48 -1.29
C ASN A 55 -2.09 29.98 -0.01
N VAL A 56 -3.14 29.17 -0.15
CA VAL A 56 -3.88 28.59 0.98
C VAL A 56 -4.04 27.10 0.73
N ILE A 57 -3.72 26.29 1.75
CA ILE A 57 -3.82 24.84 1.72
C ILE A 57 -4.77 24.41 2.84
N THR A 58 -5.86 23.76 2.48
CA THR A 58 -6.78 23.16 3.46
C THR A 58 -6.34 21.72 3.77
N LEU A 59 -6.01 21.44 5.03
CA LEU A 59 -5.68 20.10 5.50
C LEU A 59 -6.98 19.32 5.79
N ASN A 60 -7.59 18.77 4.74
CA ASN A 60 -8.88 18.06 4.80
C ASN A 60 -8.74 16.57 4.48
N ARG A 61 -7.57 15.97 4.78
CA ARG A 61 -7.32 14.55 4.60
C ARG A 61 -7.31 13.86 5.96
N PRO A 62 -8.07 12.77 6.14
CA PRO A 62 -8.12 12.05 7.40
C PRO A 62 -6.87 11.17 7.56
N ILE A 63 -5.69 11.79 7.67
CA ILE A 63 -4.39 11.11 7.70
C ILE A 63 -4.32 10.08 8.83
N TYR A 64 -4.98 10.35 9.96
CA TYR A 64 -5.05 9.43 11.09
C TYR A 64 -5.69 8.09 10.71
N VAL A 65 -6.65 8.05 9.78
CA VAL A 65 -7.25 6.80 9.29
C VAL A 65 -6.21 5.98 8.54
N GLY A 66 -5.48 6.60 7.62
CA GLY A 66 -4.43 5.95 6.87
C GLY A 66 -3.31 5.45 7.78
N PHE A 67 -2.87 6.27 8.74
CA PHE A 67 -1.92 5.85 9.75
C PHE A 67 -2.39 4.61 10.52
N THR A 68 -3.61 4.62 11.05
CA THR A 68 -4.14 3.47 11.80
C THR A 68 -4.22 2.20 10.95
N ILE A 69 -4.67 2.29 9.70
CA ILE A 69 -4.72 1.12 8.81
C ILE A 69 -3.31 0.54 8.59
N LEU A 70 -2.32 1.40 8.35
CA LEU A 70 -0.94 0.95 8.13
C LEU A 70 -0.36 0.27 9.37
N GLU A 71 -0.57 0.84 10.56
CA GLU A 71 -0.05 0.28 11.81
C GLU A 71 -0.74 -1.04 12.16
N LEU A 72 -2.06 -1.16 11.94
CA LEU A 72 -2.77 -2.44 12.10
C LEU A 72 -2.27 -3.51 11.12
N SER A 73 -1.99 -3.12 9.87
CA SER A 73 -1.43 -4.04 8.87
C SER A 73 -0.06 -4.56 9.29
N LYS A 74 0.83 -3.69 9.79
CA LYS A 74 2.14 -4.09 10.31
C LYS A 74 2.03 -4.98 11.54
N LEU A 75 1.15 -4.62 12.47
CA LEU A 75 0.90 -5.41 13.66
C LEU A 75 0.48 -6.84 13.31
N HIS A 76 -0.45 -7.00 12.36
CA HIS A 76 -0.90 -8.31 11.88
C HIS A 76 0.26 -9.14 11.30
N MET A 77 1.15 -8.52 10.51
CA MET A 77 2.36 -9.18 10.00
C MET A 77 3.34 -9.57 11.11
N TYR A 78 3.50 -8.73 12.13
CA TYR A 78 4.37 -9.00 13.27
C TYR A 78 3.81 -10.09 14.18
N GLU A 79 2.51 -10.11 14.45
CA GLU A 79 1.86 -11.18 15.22
C GLU A 79 2.06 -12.53 14.52
N PHE A 80 1.90 -12.58 13.19
CA PHE A 80 2.18 -13.81 12.45
C PHE A 80 3.66 -14.20 12.53
N HIS A 81 4.60 -13.25 12.39
CA HIS A 81 6.02 -13.55 12.46
C HIS A 81 6.45 -14.00 13.86
N TYR A 82 6.19 -13.20 14.90
CA TYR A 82 6.70 -13.44 16.24
C TYR A 82 5.86 -14.44 17.02
N ASP A 83 4.54 -14.31 16.99
CA ASP A 83 3.66 -15.09 17.86
C ASP A 83 3.28 -16.45 17.26
N HIS A 84 3.40 -16.61 15.94
CA HIS A 84 3.17 -17.89 15.24
C HIS A 84 4.46 -18.50 14.71
N MET A 85 5.14 -17.88 13.74
CA MET A 85 6.31 -18.51 13.09
C MET A 85 7.50 -18.69 14.03
N LYS A 86 7.93 -17.64 14.73
CA LYS A 86 9.06 -17.71 15.68
C LYS A 86 8.70 -18.55 16.91
N ARG A 87 7.45 -18.52 17.36
CA ARG A 87 6.99 -19.34 18.49
C ARG A 87 7.04 -20.85 18.19
N ASN A 88 6.62 -21.26 16.99
CA ASN A 88 6.54 -22.68 16.63
C ASN A 88 7.90 -23.25 16.17
N TYR A 89 8.70 -22.45 15.47
CA TYR A 89 9.91 -22.94 14.82
C TYR A 89 11.21 -22.41 15.45
N GLY A 90 11.18 -21.29 16.17
CA GLY A 90 12.37 -20.74 16.81
C GLY A 90 13.49 -20.45 15.81
N SER A 91 14.65 -21.08 16.00
CA SER A 91 15.79 -21.00 15.08
C SER A 91 15.62 -21.80 13.78
N ARG A 92 14.62 -22.70 13.72
CA ARG A 92 14.32 -23.51 12.53
C ARG A 92 13.57 -22.75 11.43
N ALA A 93 13.02 -21.57 11.74
CA ALA A 93 12.45 -20.67 10.74
C ALA A 93 13.39 -19.49 10.51
N GLN A 94 13.80 -19.33 9.26
CA GLN A 94 14.57 -18.20 8.78
C GLN A 94 13.68 -17.38 7.84
N LEU A 95 13.46 -16.12 8.19
CA LEU A 95 12.81 -15.16 7.31
C LEU A 95 13.79 -14.77 6.21
N LEU A 96 13.45 -15.09 4.96
CA LEU A 96 14.29 -14.84 3.80
C LEU A 96 13.98 -13.47 3.18
N PHE A 97 12.71 -13.13 3.07
CA PHE A 97 12.23 -11.92 2.42
C PHE A 97 10.88 -11.46 2.99
N THR A 98 10.63 -10.15 2.91
CA THR A 98 9.39 -9.50 3.33
C THR A 98 8.96 -8.48 2.28
N ASP A 99 7.67 -8.43 1.95
CA ASP A 99 7.03 -7.29 1.29
C ASP A 99 5.91 -6.73 2.18
N THR A 100 5.10 -5.82 1.63
CA THR A 100 3.99 -5.13 2.30
C THR A 100 2.97 -6.09 2.92
N ASP A 101 2.69 -7.21 2.25
CA ASP A 101 1.66 -8.18 2.60
C ASP A 101 2.12 -9.65 2.49
N SER A 102 3.43 -9.89 2.33
CA SER A 102 3.97 -11.24 2.18
C SER A 102 5.25 -11.47 2.99
N LEU A 103 5.45 -12.73 3.38
CA LEU A 103 6.61 -13.21 4.12
C LEU A 103 7.09 -14.51 3.48
N THR A 104 8.38 -14.61 3.19
CA THR A 104 8.99 -15.83 2.66
C THR A 104 9.92 -16.43 3.71
N TYR A 105 9.69 -17.71 4.04
CA TYR A 105 10.47 -18.41 5.04
C TYR A 105 11.17 -19.63 4.46
N PHE A 106 12.38 -19.89 4.95
CA PHE A 106 12.90 -21.24 5.01
C PHE A 106 12.52 -21.84 6.37
N VAL A 107 11.83 -22.98 6.37
CA VAL A 107 11.37 -23.63 7.60
C VAL A 107 11.87 -25.07 7.60
N GLN A 108 12.64 -25.43 8.62
CA GLN A 108 13.05 -26.81 8.87
C GLN A 108 11.99 -27.51 9.75
N THR A 109 11.13 -28.29 9.12
CA THR A 109 10.10 -29.13 9.77
C THR A 109 9.94 -30.45 9.00
N GLU A 110 9.25 -31.43 9.60
CA GLU A 110 8.97 -32.72 8.93
C GLU A 110 7.94 -32.54 7.81
N ASP A 111 6.87 -31.79 8.08
CA ASP A 111 5.80 -31.51 7.12
C ASP A 111 5.13 -30.17 7.46
N ILE A 112 5.36 -29.17 6.61
CA ILE A 112 4.81 -27.82 6.81
C ILE A 112 3.29 -27.79 6.67
N TYR A 113 2.71 -28.62 5.80
CA TYR A 113 1.27 -28.67 5.58
C TYR A 113 0.58 -29.28 6.79
N LYS A 114 1.18 -30.29 7.41
CA LYS A 114 0.69 -30.83 8.69
C LYS A 114 0.69 -29.77 9.79
N ASP A 115 1.74 -28.96 9.89
CA ASP A 115 1.80 -27.87 10.87
C ASP A 115 0.73 -26.79 10.58
N MET A 116 0.54 -26.41 9.31
CA MET A 116 -0.49 -25.46 8.88
C MET A 116 -1.90 -25.94 9.23
N SER A 117 -2.16 -27.25 9.16
CA SER A 117 -3.46 -27.84 9.49
C SER A 117 -3.91 -27.54 10.93
N LEU A 118 -2.97 -27.40 11.86
CA LEU A 118 -3.24 -27.10 13.27
C LEU A 118 -3.77 -25.68 13.48
N ARG A 119 -3.46 -24.77 12.56
CA ARG A 119 -3.84 -23.35 12.59
C ARG A 119 -4.44 -22.90 11.27
N LEU A 120 -5.29 -23.74 10.67
CA LEU A 120 -5.96 -23.44 9.40
C LEU A 120 -6.80 -22.15 9.47
N ASP A 121 -7.16 -21.67 10.67
CA ASP A 121 -7.81 -20.37 10.90
C ASP A 121 -6.99 -19.16 10.42
N LEU A 122 -5.66 -19.30 10.34
CA LEU A 122 -4.73 -18.27 9.88
C LEU A 122 -4.51 -18.27 8.37
N TYR A 123 -4.93 -19.32 7.66
CA TYR A 123 -4.59 -19.52 6.25
C TYR A 123 -5.81 -19.51 5.34
N ASP A 124 -5.66 -18.96 4.14
CA ASP A 124 -6.59 -19.12 3.03
C ASP A 124 -6.03 -20.18 2.07
N THR A 125 -6.52 -21.42 2.21
CA THR A 125 -6.15 -22.57 1.37
C THR A 125 -7.19 -22.86 0.28
N SER A 126 -8.05 -21.89 -0.04
CA SER A 126 -9.13 -22.06 -1.01
C SER A 126 -8.66 -22.15 -2.47
N GLU A 127 -7.39 -21.81 -2.72
CA GLU A 127 -6.76 -21.89 -4.05
C GLU A 127 -5.99 -23.20 -4.27
N TYR A 128 -5.92 -24.07 -3.27
CA TYR A 128 -5.29 -25.39 -3.42
C TYR A 128 -6.08 -26.29 -4.38
N PRO A 129 -5.45 -27.33 -4.98
CA PRO A 129 -6.18 -28.38 -5.69
C PRO A 129 -7.27 -29.00 -4.81
N LYS A 130 -8.43 -29.34 -5.37
CA LYS A 130 -9.58 -29.83 -4.59
C LYS A 130 -9.31 -31.15 -3.87
N GLU A 131 -8.36 -31.92 -4.39
CA GLU A 131 -7.89 -33.19 -3.86
C GLU A 131 -6.87 -33.00 -2.73
N HIS A 132 -6.34 -31.78 -2.54
CA HIS A 132 -5.36 -31.50 -1.51
C HIS A 132 -6.00 -31.59 -0.11
N PRO A 133 -5.36 -32.26 0.87
CA PRO A 133 -5.93 -32.47 2.21
C PRO A 133 -6.33 -31.19 2.96
N LEU A 134 -5.64 -30.07 2.66
CA LEU A 134 -5.91 -28.77 3.27
C LEU A 134 -6.86 -27.87 2.49
N TYR A 135 -7.37 -28.29 1.32
CA TYR A 135 -8.29 -27.47 0.54
C TYR A 135 -9.52 -27.12 1.37
N SER A 136 -9.81 -25.83 1.50
CA SER A 136 -10.97 -25.35 2.22
C SER A 136 -11.42 -23.97 1.74
N GLU A 137 -12.71 -23.82 1.45
CA GLU A 137 -13.29 -22.50 1.12
C GLU A 137 -13.64 -21.66 2.37
N LYS A 138 -13.42 -22.17 3.59
CA LYS A 138 -13.81 -21.51 4.84
C LYS A 138 -13.25 -20.10 5.00
N ASN A 139 -12.01 -19.88 4.57
CA ASN A 139 -11.30 -18.60 4.69
C ASN A 139 -11.11 -17.88 3.34
N LYS A 140 -11.85 -18.29 2.30
CA LYS A 140 -11.71 -17.75 0.95
C LYS A 140 -11.82 -16.22 0.93
N LYS A 141 -10.72 -15.54 0.60
CA LYS A 141 -10.59 -14.07 0.55
C LYS A 141 -10.93 -13.38 1.88
N ARG A 142 -10.80 -14.09 3.00
CA ARG A 142 -10.99 -13.52 4.33
C ARG A 142 -9.80 -12.63 4.68
N ILE A 143 -10.10 -11.40 5.09
CA ILE A 143 -9.07 -10.42 5.48
C ILE A 143 -8.25 -10.97 6.66
N GLY A 144 -6.93 -10.84 6.57
CA GLY A 144 -5.97 -11.27 7.59
C GLY A 144 -5.57 -12.75 7.51
N CYS A 145 -6.15 -13.54 6.61
CA CYS A 145 -5.66 -14.89 6.35
C CYS A 145 -4.50 -14.84 5.34
N PHE A 146 -3.44 -15.61 5.61
CA PHE A 146 -2.28 -15.73 4.74
C PHE A 146 -2.53 -16.79 3.67
N LYS A 147 -2.14 -16.47 2.44
CA LYS A 147 -2.09 -17.44 1.35
C LYS A 147 -0.72 -18.09 1.29
N ASP A 148 -0.71 -19.29 0.76
CA ASP A 148 0.52 -19.96 0.35
C ASP A 148 0.67 -19.85 -1.17
N GLU A 149 1.72 -19.16 -1.60
CA GLU A 149 2.04 -18.86 -2.99
C GLU A 149 2.80 -20.00 -3.68
N LEU A 150 3.18 -21.05 -2.96
CA LEU A 150 3.95 -22.20 -3.49
C LEU A 150 3.11 -23.49 -3.63
N ASN A 151 1.78 -23.35 -3.67
CA ASN A 151 0.82 -24.46 -3.67
C ASN A 151 0.76 -25.29 -4.96
#